data_AF-A0A521XIV4-F1
#
_entry.id   AF-A0A521XIV4-F1
#
_cell.length_a   1.000
_cell.length_b   1.000
_cell.length_c   1.000
_cell.angle_alpha   90.00
_cell.angle_beta   90.00
_cell.angle_gamma   90.00
#
_symmetry.space_group_name_H-M   'P 1'
#
loop_
_entity.id
_entity.type
_entity.pdbx_description
1 polymer ?
#
loop_
_entity_poly.entity_id
_entity_poly.type
_entity_poly.pdbx_seq_one_letter_code
_entity_poly.pdbx_strand_id
1 'polypeptide(L)'
;MLTIRRSKTDQYADGQAVAVVHGQHATTDPIAALDAWLAVRGNDPGRLFTAMPRRVVTMEPISGEAISMVLRKRARAAGLAAERITAHSLRAGHATTAAVAGVALDRIAAQTRHKRLSTLIERYIRPAQAPEYTSSRALGL
;
A
#
# COMPACT_ATOMS: atom_id res chain seq x y z
N MET A 1 -12.24 3.69 9.86
CA MET A 1 -12.09 2.22 9.69
C MET A 1 -12.62 1.84 8.31
N LEU A 2 -11.92 0.99 7.55
CA LEU A 2 -12.34 0.52 6.22
C LEU A 2 -12.67 -0.97 6.25
N THR A 3 -13.80 -1.38 5.66
CA THR A 3 -14.18 -2.79 5.60
C THR A 3 -13.97 -3.33 4.18
N ILE A 4 -13.05 -4.28 4.05
CA ILE A 4 -12.84 -5.03 2.81
C ILE A 4 -13.76 -6.24 2.84
N ARG A 5 -14.84 -6.20 2.06
CA ARG A 5 -15.91 -7.22 2.09
C ARG A 5 -15.51 -8.60 1.57
N ARG A 6 -14.55 -8.69 0.65
CA ARG A 6 -14.08 -9.95 0.06
C ARG A 6 -12.65 -9.79 -0.42
N SER A 7 -11.87 -10.87 -0.36
CA SER A 7 -10.54 -10.93 -0.98
C SER A 7 -10.29 -12.28 -1.64
N LYS A 8 -9.26 -12.38 -2.48
CA LYS A 8 -8.89 -13.62 -3.18
C LYS A 8 -8.64 -14.79 -2.22
N THR A 9 -8.17 -14.52 -1.01
CA THR A 9 -7.82 -15.53 0.01
C THR A 9 -8.86 -15.67 1.12
N ASP A 10 -10.00 -14.99 0.96
CA ASP A 10 -11.15 -14.99 1.87
C ASP A 10 -12.29 -15.78 1.21
N GLN A 11 -12.24 -17.09 1.41
CA GLN A 11 -13.14 -18.06 0.76
C GLN A 11 -14.57 -17.98 1.30
N TYR A 12 -14.72 -17.54 2.56
CA TYR A 12 -16.01 -17.42 3.26
C TYR A 12 -16.59 -16.01 3.21
N ALA A 13 -15.85 -15.03 2.68
CA ALA A 13 -16.25 -13.63 2.63
C ALA A 13 -16.55 -13.02 4.01
N ASP A 14 -15.81 -13.46 5.03
CA ASP A 14 -15.91 -12.92 6.40
C ASP A 14 -15.59 -11.41 6.43
N GLY A 15 -14.82 -10.96 5.45
CA GLY A 15 -14.40 -9.58 5.33
C GLY A 15 -13.33 -9.22 6.37
N GLN A 16 -12.68 -8.08 6.15
CA GLN A 16 -11.59 -7.63 7.01
C GLN A 16 -11.66 -6.13 7.23
N ALA A 17 -11.60 -5.73 8.51
CA ALA A 17 -11.47 -4.33 8.89
C ALA A 17 -10.00 -3.91 8.84
N VAL A 18 -9.72 -2.80 8.17
CA VAL A 18 -8.40 -2.16 8.10
C VAL A 18 -8.52 -0.77 8.68
N ALA A 19 -7.73 -0.50 9.72
CA ALA A 19 -7.61 0.83 10.26
C ALA A 19 -6.69 1.66 9.36
N VAL A 20 -7.13 2.88 9.05
CA VAL A 20 -6.33 3.92 8.41
C VAL A 20 -6.40 5.13 9.32
N VAL A 21 -5.25 5.72 9.59
CA VAL A 21 -5.09 6.87 10.50
C VAL A 21 -4.53 8.05 9.72
N HIS A 22 -4.69 9.25 10.25
CA HIS A 22 -4.09 10.45 9.69
C HIS A 22 -2.56 10.30 9.61
N GLY A 23 -2.00 10.77 8.50
CA GLY A 23 -0.56 10.91 8.34
C GLY A 23 -0.02 12.11 9.14
N GLN A 24 1.28 12.09 9.45
CA GLN A 24 1.93 13.23 10.11
C GLN A 24 2.18 14.41 9.17
N HIS A 25 2.17 14.17 7.85
CA HIS A 25 2.39 15.19 6.83
C HIS A 25 1.13 15.35 5.97
N ALA A 26 0.68 16.60 5.81
CA ALA A 26 -0.52 16.93 5.05
C ALA A 26 -0.48 16.41 3.60
N THR A 27 0.70 16.38 2.98
CA THR A 27 0.87 15.94 1.59
C THR A 27 0.79 14.43 1.40
N THR A 28 0.92 13.64 2.47
CA THR A 28 0.88 12.17 2.44
C THR A 28 -0.18 11.58 3.37
N ASP A 29 -1.06 12.41 3.93
CA ASP A 29 -2.15 11.99 4.78
C ASP A 29 -3.23 11.24 3.97
N PRO A 30 -3.44 9.94 4.21
CA PRO A 30 -4.40 9.15 3.46
C PRO A 30 -5.86 9.53 3.74
N ILE A 31 -6.16 10.07 4.94
CA ILE A 31 -7.53 10.47 5.27
C ILE A 31 -7.85 11.79 4.57
N ALA A 32 -6.98 12.79 4.67
CA ALA A 32 -7.17 14.05 3.96
C ALA A 32 -7.25 13.85 2.43
N ALA A 33 -6.45 12.94 1.87
CA ALA A 33 -6.53 12.59 0.45
C ALA A 33 -7.86 11.91 0.08
N LEU A 34 -8.41 11.08 0.97
CA LEU A 34 -9.71 10.45 0.77
C LEU A 34 -10.85 11.49 0.85
N ASP A 35 -10.80 12.40 1.81
CA ASP A 35 -11.81 13.46 1.96
C ASP A 35 -11.81 14.38 0.73
N ALA A 36 -10.63 14.76 0.24
CA ALA A 36 -10.50 15.54 -1.00
C ALA A 36 -11.06 14.79 -2.22
N TRP A 37 -10.91 13.47 -2.26
CA TRP A 37 -11.50 12.65 -3.31
C TRP A 37 -13.03 12.57 -3.18
N LEU A 38 -13.57 12.38 -1.98
CA LEU A 38 -15.01 12.33 -1.75
C LEU A 38 -15.71 13.67 -2.04
N ALA A 39 -15.02 14.80 -1.85
CA ALA A 39 -15.52 16.11 -2.27
C ALA A 39 -15.74 16.21 -3.79
N VAL A 40 -14.98 15.46 -4.59
CA VAL A 40 -15.11 15.43 -6.06
C VAL A 40 -16.02 14.30 -6.54
N ARG A 41 -15.90 13.11 -5.93
CA ARG A 41 -16.67 11.91 -6.29
C ARG A 41 -18.08 11.90 -5.73
N GLY A 42 -18.36 12.70 -4.70
CA GLY A 42 -19.62 12.73 -3.97
C GLY A 42 -19.79 11.58 -2.98
N ASN A 43 -20.87 11.62 -2.19
CA ASN A 43 -21.13 10.66 -1.11
C ASN A 43 -22.14 9.56 -1.47
N ASP A 44 -22.58 9.50 -2.73
CA ASP A 44 -23.59 8.53 -3.17
C ASP A 44 -23.09 7.08 -3.03
N PRO A 45 -23.96 6.11 -2.71
CA PRO A 45 -23.56 4.70 -2.63
C PRO A 45 -22.88 4.22 -3.91
N GLY A 46 -21.77 3.49 -3.79
CA GLY A 46 -21.07 2.94 -4.95
C GLY A 46 -19.62 2.54 -4.70
N ARG A 47 -18.84 2.45 -5.79
CA ARG A 47 -17.40 2.21 -5.70
C ARG A 47 -16.72 3.42 -5.07
N LEU A 48 -15.77 3.17 -4.17
CA LEU A 48 -15.00 4.22 -3.51
C LEU A 48 -14.11 4.95 -4.51
N PHE A 49 -13.32 4.20 -5.28
CA PHE A 49 -12.50 4.73 -6.36
C PHE A 49 -13.14 4.39 -7.70
N THR A 50 -13.44 5.42 -8.47
CA THR A 50 -14.08 5.31 -9.78
C THR A 50 -13.13 5.78 -10.88
N ALA A 51 -13.44 5.37 -12.11
CA ALA A 51 -12.72 5.85 -13.27
C ALA A 51 -12.94 7.36 -13.46
N MET A 52 -11.90 8.05 -13.91
CA MET A 52 -11.96 9.48 -14.17
C MET A 52 -11.35 9.84 -15.54
N PRO A 53 -11.92 9.34 -16.65
CA PRO A 53 -11.46 9.69 -17.98
C PRO A 53 -11.62 11.19 -18.21
N ARG A 54 -10.58 11.84 -18.75
CA ARG A 54 -10.58 13.28 -19.06
C ARG A 54 -11.03 14.17 -17.88
N ARG A 55 -10.73 13.74 -16.64
CA ARG A 55 -11.08 14.45 -15.39
C ARG A 55 -12.58 14.51 -15.06
N VAL A 56 -13.38 13.65 -15.68
CA VAL A 56 -14.82 13.50 -15.36
C VAL A 56 -15.01 12.22 -14.56
N VAL A 57 -15.59 12.33 -13.36
CA VAL A 57 -15.90 11.18 -12.50
C VAL A 57 -17.01 10.36 -13.14
N THR A 58 -16.84 9.04 -13.17
CA THR A 58 -17.89 8.10 -13.62
C THR A 58 -18.32 7.17 -12.48
N MET A 59 -19.30 6.31 -12.73
CA MET A 59 -19.73 5.26 -11.79
C MET A 59 -18.96 3.95 -11.96
N GLU A 60 -18.13 3.86 -13.00
CA GLU A 60 -17.33 2.67 -13.29
C GLU A 60 -16.16 2.54 -12.31
N PRO A 61 -15.76 1.32 -11.91
CA PRO A 61 -14.61 1.12 -11.05
C PRO A 61 -13.33 1.61 -11.74
N ILE A 62 -12.40 2.16 -10.95
CA ILE A 62 -11.05 2.39 -11.46
C ILE A 62 -10.41 1.06 -11.90
N SER A 63 -9.75 1.06 -13.06
CA SER A 63 -9.05 -0.12 -13.55
C SER A 63 -7.67 -0.26 -12.90
N GLY A 64 -7.16 -1.51 -12.85
CA GLY A 64 -5.79 -1.76 -12.42
C GLY A 64 -4.75 -1.04 -13.29
N GLU A 65 -5.01 -0.89 -14.58
CA GLU A 65 -4.13 -0.15 -15.49
C GLU A 65 -4.11 1.34 -15.18
N ALA A 66 -5.25 1.95 -14.84
CA ALA A 66 -5.30 3.34 -14.41
C ALA A 66 -4.44 3.57 -13.15
N ILE A 67 -4.50 2.65 -12.19
CA ILE A 67 -3.64 2.68 -11.00
C ILE A 67 -2.16 2.57 -11.41
N SER A 68 -1.80 1.61 -12.27
CA SER A 68 -0.43 1.43 -12.76
C SER A 68 0.12 2.68 -13.45
N MET A 69 -0.69 3.34 -14.30
CA MET A 69 -0.31 4.60 -14.95
C MET A 69 -0.06 5.72 -13.94
N VAL A 70 -0.93 5.85 -12.92
CA VAL A 70 -0.74 6.84 -11.83
C VAL A 70 0.57 6.56 -11.09
N LEU A 71 0.83 5.31 -10.73
CA LEU A 71 2.06 4.94 -10.02
C LEU A 71 3.32 5.22 -10.84
N ARG A 72 3.34 4.85 -12.12
CA ARG A 72 4.46 5.15 -13.02
C ARG A 72 4.68 6.65 -13.14
N LYS A 73 3.62 7.43 -13.32
CA LYS A 73 3.71 8.89 -13.40
C LYS A 73 4.31 9.50 -12.12
N ARG A 74 3.87 9.03 -10.95
CA ARG A 74 4.39 9.50 -9.65
C ARG A 74 5.84 9.05 -9.42
N ALA A 75 6.18 7.82 -9.79
CA ALA A 75 7.56 7.32 -9.71
C ALA A 75 8.51 8.16 -10.57
N ARG A 76 8.14 8.48 -11.82
CA ARG A 76 8.94 9.37 -12.69
C ARG A 76 9.12 10.75 -12.08
N ALA A 77 8.04 11.34 -11.54
CA ALA A 77 8.11 12.65 -10.87
C ALA A 77 9.01 12.64 -9.63
N ALA A 78 9.16 11.49 -8.98
CA ALA A 78 10.05 11.30 -7.83
C ALA A 78 11.49 10.87 -8.23
N GLY A 79 11.82 10.82 -9.52
CA GLY A 79 13.14 10.37 -9.99
C GLY A 79 13.40 8.87 -9.83
N LEU A 80 12.36 8.06 -9.63
CA LEU A 80 12.46 6.61 -9.49
C LEU A 80 12.33 5.89 -10.83
N ALA A 81 12.93 4.71 -10.94
CA ALA A 81 12.79 3.80 -12.10
C ALA A 81 11.34 3.27 -12.19
N ALA A 82 10.47 4.02 -12.85
CA ALA A 82 9.03 3.82 -12.87
C ALA A 82 8.61 2.46 -13.43
N GLU A 83 9.40 1.90 -14.36
CA GLU A 83 9.19 0.61 -14.99
C GLU A 83 9.30 -0.54 -13.96
N ARG A 84 9.98 -0.31 -12.83
CA ARG A 84 10.13 -1.26 -11.72
C ARG A 84 9.09 -1.08 -10.62
N ILE A 85 8.26 -0.03 -10.69
CA ILE A 85 7.25 0.28 -9.67
C ILE A 85 5.89 -0.23 -10.12
N THR A 86 5.29 -1.08 -9.29
CA THR A 86 3.95 -1.64 -9.49
C THR A 86 3.10 -1.42 -8.24
N ALA A 87 1.79 -1.72 -8.32
CA ALA A 87 0.91 -1.68 -7.14
C ALA A 87 1.41 -2.61 -6.01
N HIS A 88 2.03 -3.75 -6.34
CA HIS A 88 2.60 -4.65 -5.33
C HIS A 88 3.83 -4.05 -4.64
N SER A 89 4.56 -3.16 -5.32
CA SER A 89 5.71 -2.47 -4.73
C SER A 89 5.31 -1.59 -3.55
N LEU A 90 4.10 -1.00 -3.55
CA LEU A 90 3.59 -0.22 -2.42
C LEU A 90 3.41 -1.07 -1.15
N ARG A 91 2.86 -2.29 -1.32
CA ARG A 91 2.67 -3.23 -0.22
C ARG A 91 4.01 -3.70 0.34
N ALA A 92 4.94 -4.04 -0.56
CA ALA A 92 6.29 -4.45 -0.18
C ALA A 92 7.01 -3.32 0.58
N GLY A 93 7.00 -2.11 0.02
CA GLY A 93 7.57 -0.92 0.65
C GLY A 93 6.99 -0.64 2.02
N HIS A 94 5.66 -0.70 2.18
CA HIS A 94 5.02 -0.53 3.49
C HIS A 94 5.51 -1.55 4.52
N ALA A 95 5.53 -2.85 4.17
CA ALA A 95 5.98 -3.90 5.07
C ALA A 95 7.46 -3.72 5.48
N THR A 96 8.32 -3.41 4.50
CA THR A 96 9.74 -3.17 4.73
C THR A 96 9.97 -1.93 5.59
N THR A 97 9.38 -0.78 5.27
CA THR A 97 9.55 0.45 6.02
C THR A 97 9.03 0.31 7.46
N ALA A 98 7.89 -0.35 7.66
CA ALA A 98 7.37 -0.59 9.00
C ALA A 98 8.28 -1.49 9.84
N ALA A 99 8.87 -2.53 9.22
CA ALA A 99 9.81 -3.41 9.91
C ALA A 99 11.12 -2.69 10.29
N VAL A 100 11.67 -1.88 9.38
CA VAL A 100 12.86 -1.05 9.66
C VAL A 100 12.57 -0.03 10.76
N ALA A 101 11.34 0.50 10.84
CA ALA A 101 10.90 1.37 11.92
C ALA A 101 10.60 0.63 13.25
N GLY A 102 10.85 -0.68 13.33
CA GLY A 102 10.68 -1.47 14.55
C GLY A 102 9.23 -1.84 14.88
N VAL A 103 8.29 -1.72 13.94
CA VAL A 103 6.90 -2.13 14.17
C VAL A 103 6.81 -3.65 14.29
N ALA A 104 6.08 -4.12 15.31
CA ALA A 104 5.90 -5.54 15.57
C ALA A 104 5.28 -6.29 14.37
N LEU A 105 5.78 -7.50 14.11
CA LEU A 105 5.45 -8.28 12.90
C LEU A 105 3.97 -8.63 12.80
N ASP A 106 3.33 -8.94 13.91
CA ASP A 106 1.90 -9.21 14.04
C ASP A 106 1.06 -7.99 13.60
N ARG A 107 1.48 -6.77 13.96
CA ARG A 107 0.83 -5.52 13.53
C ARG A 107 1.02 -5.27 12.04
N ILE A 108 2.23 -5.50 11.51
CA ILE A 108 2.48 -5.40 10.06
C ILE A 108 1.63 -6.45 9.32
N ALA A 109 1.54 -7.67 9.84
CA ALA A 109 0.75 -8.75 9.28
C ALA A 109 -0.74 -8.47 9.30
N ALA A 110 -1.26 -7.84 10.36
CA ALA A 110 -2.65 -7.38 10.43
C ALA A 110 -2.93 -6.31 9.37
N GLN A 111 -2.10 -5.26 9.26
CA GLN A 111 -2.29 -4.17 8.30
C GLN A 111 -2.19 -4.67 6.85
N THR A 112 -1.21 -5.53 6.59
CA THR A 112 -1.02 -6.10 5.26
C THR A 112 -1.94 -7.29 5.01
N ARG A 113 -2.52 -7.93 6.03
CA ARG A 113 -3.37 -9.13 5.88
C ARG A 113 -2.58 -10.35 5.37
N HIS A 114 -1.32 -10.48 5.80
CA HIS A 114 -0.54 -11.70 5.56
C HIS A 114 -0.93 -12.77 6.58
N LYS A 115 -1.26 -13.98 6.11
CA LYS A 115 -1.60 -15.12 6.99
C LYS A 115 -0.37 -15.76 7.64
N ARG A 116 0.81 -15.65 7.00
CA ARG A 116 2.05 -16.27 7.45
C ARG A 116 3.10 -15.19 7.68
N LEU A 117 3.61 -15.12 8.90
CA LEU A 117 4.70 -14.20 9.25
C LEU A 117 5.99 -14.52 8.50
N SER A 118 6.25 -15.81 8.21
CA SER A 118 7.44 -16.22 7.42
C SER A 118 7.51 -15.52 6.07
N THR A 119 6.37 -15.31 5.39
CA THR A 119 6.33 -14.59 4.12
C THR A 119 6.79 -13.13 4.26
N LEU A 120 6.42 -12.46 5.35
CA LEU A 120 6.90 -11.10 5.63
C LEU A 120 8.40 -11.09 5.90
N ILE A 121 8.86 -11.99 6.77
CA ILE A 121 10.26 -12.11 7.20
C ILE A 121 11.17 -12.36 5.98
N GLU A 122 10.86 -13.38 5.19
CA GLU A 122 11.69 -13.83 4.08
C GLU A 122 11.70 -12.84 2.90
N ARG A 123 10.55 -12.26 2.56
CA ARG A 123 10.44 -11.43 1.35
C ARG A 123 10.74 -9.96 1.56
N TYR A 124 10.50 -9.42 2.75
CA TYR A 124 10.54 -7.97 2.97
C TYR A 124 11.53 -7.53 4.03
N ILE A 125 11.73 -8.33 5.08
CA ILE A 125 12.45 -7.90 6.28
C ILE A 125 13.91 -8.32 6.22
N ARG A 126 14.20 -9.61 6.04
CA ARG A 126 15.59 -10.10 5.90
C ARG A 126 16.36 -9.39 4.78
N PRO A 127 15.80 -9.17 3.58
CA PRO A 127 16.51 -8.43 2.54
C PRO A 127 16.78 -6.97 2.93
N ALA A 128 15.87 -6.32 3.66
CA ALA A 128 16.02 -4.92 4.07
C ALA A 128 17.06 -4.74 5.18
N GLN A 129 17.17 -5.71 6.08
CA GLN A 129 18.13 -5.68 7.19
C GLN A 129 19.45 -6.41 6.87
N ALA A 130 19.61 -6.95 5.65
CA ALA A 130 20.83 -7.65 5.25
C ALA A 130 22.12 -6.87 5.54
N PRO A 131 22.19 -5.52 5.38
CA PRO A 131 23.37 -4.75 5.76
C PRO A 131 23.64 -4.68 7.27
N GLU A 132 22.63 -4.88 8.12
CA GLU A 132 22.76 -4.87 9.58
C GLU A 132 23.31 -6.20 10.10
N TYR A 133 22.94 -7.31 9.45
CA TYR A 133 23.28 -8.67 9.90
C TYR A 133 24.37 -9.35 9.06
N THR A 134 24.96 -8.65 8.09
CA THR A 134 26.04 -9.23 7.27
C THR A 134 27.31 -9.42 8.09
N SER A 135 27.90 -10.62 8.02
CA SER A 135 29.21 -10.88 8.61
C SER A 135 30.33 -10.10 7.93
N SER A 136 30.15 -9.65 6.67
CA SER A 136 31.11 -8.79 5.96
C SER A 136 31.46 -7.55 6.78
N ARG A 137 30.48 -6.97 7.49
CA ARG A 137 30.70 -5.81 8.37
C ARG A 137 31.63 -6.13 9.54
N ALA A 138 31.51 -7.31 10.14
CA ALA A 138 32.42 -7.77 11.20
C ALA A 138 33.82 -8.12 10.67
N LEU A 139 33.92 -8.41 9.38
CA LEU A 139 35.17 -8.69 8.66
C LEU A 139 35.82 -7.45 8.04
N GLY A 140 35.16 -6.28 8.10
CA GLY A 140 35.65 -5.04 7.49
C GLY A 140 35.60 -5.00 5.96
N LEU A 141 34.69 -5.75 5.34
CA LEU A 141 34.49 -5.86 3.88
C LEU A 141 33.22 -5.15 3.41
#